data_AF-A0AAD9B6B1-F1
#
_entry.id   AF-A0AAD9B6B1-F1
#
_cell.length_a   1.000
_cell.length_b   1.000
_cell.length_c   1.000
_cell.angle_alpha   90.00
_cell.angle_beta   90.00
_cell.angle_gamma   90.00
#
_symmetry.space_group_name_H-M   'P 1'
#
loop_
_entity.id
_entity.type
_entity.pdbx_description
1 polymer ?
#
loop_
_entity_poly.entity_id
_entity_poly.type
_entity_poly.pdbx_seq_one_letter_code
_entity_poly.pdbx_strand_id
1 'polypeptide(L)'
;MAEQEPTPEQLEALAAANDEPENPLNYKPPAAKSLQEIQELDQDDESLRKYKETLLGNVACVADPTAPNVQVIGMTLKCETAPHPLVLDLTGDLTKFKKSPFVLKEGVEYRIQINFKVNKDIVSGMKYTQQSFRGGIKVEKSDYMVGSYGPRPSEEYTYVTPMEDAPKGMIARGTYTIKSKFTDDDKHDHLSWEWCIAIKKDWTE
;
A
#
# COMPACT_ATOMS: atom_id res chain seq x y z
N MET A 1 -35.60 5.19 -11.76
CA MET A 1 -35.50 5.00 -10.30
C MET A 1 -34.21 5.70 -9.89
N ALA A 2 -34.28 6.85 -9.23
CA ALA A 2 -33.09 7.54 -8.76
C ALA A 2 -32.40 6.64 -7.72
N GLU A 3 -31.13 6.30 -7.93
CA GLU A 3 -30.32 5.63 -6.92
C GLU A 3 -30.22 6.60 -5.73
N GLN A 4 -30.95 6.30 -4.66
CA GLN A 4 -30.99 7.12 -3.47
C GLN A 4 -29.62 6.99 -2.79
N GLU A 5 -28.90 8.10 -2.61
CA GLU A 5 -27.64 8.08 -1.87
C GLU A 5 -27.89 7.52 -0.45
N PRO A 6 -27.01 6.65 0.07
CA PRO A 6 -27.22 6.08 1.39
C PRO A 6 -27.19 7.18 2.45
N THR A 7 -28.04 7.00 3.45
CA THR A 7 -28.10 7.91 4.60
C THR A 7 -26.82 7.82 5.44
N PRO A 8 -26.47 8.88 6.20
CA PRO A 8 -25.35 8.83 7.15
C PRO A 8 -25.45 7.64 8.13
N GLU A 9 -26.64 7.36 8.66
CA GLU A 9 -26.88 6.23 9.58
C GLU A 9 -26.54 4.88 8.94
N GLN A 10 -26.86 4.69 7.65
CA GLN A 10 -26.49 3.47 6.93
C GLN A 10 -24.97 3.36 6.73
N LEU A 11 -24.27 4.47 6.49
CA LEU A 11 -22.81 4.48 6.36
C LEU A 11 -22.11 4.23 7.71
N GLU A 12 -22.66 4.76 8.81
CA GLU A 12 -22.18 4.50 10.17
C GLU A 12 -22.40 3.05 10.57
N ALA A 13 -23.53 2.45 10.22
CA ALA A 13 -23.79 1.03 10.44
C ALA A 13 -22.80 0.13 9.67
N LEU A 14 -22.47 0.50 8.42
CA LEU A 14 -21.44 -0.19 7.64
C LEU A 14 -20.05 -0.04 8.28
N ALA A 15 -19.70 1.17 8.72
CA ALA A 15 -18.44 1.43 9.39
C ALA A 15 -18.30 0.60 10.68
N ALA A 16 -19.36 0.54 11.49
CA ALA A 16 -19.39 -0.24 12.72
C ALA A 16 -19.32 -1.76 12.47
N ALA A 17 -19.92 -2.24 11.37
CA ALA A 17 -19.82 -3.65 10.99
C ALA A 17 -18.41 -4.06 10.53
N ASN A 18 -17.66 -3.12 9.96
CA ASN A 18 -16.28 -3.32 9.49
C ASN A 18 -15.22 -2.98 10.54
N ASP A 19 -15.60 -2.41 11.69
CA ASP A 19 -14.69 -2.08 12.78
C ASP A 19 -14.37 -3.36 13.55
N GLU A 20 -13.38 -4.12 13.06
CA GLU A 20 -12.81 -5.23 13.82
C GLU A 20 -11.87 -4.67 14.91
N PRO A 21 -11.99 -5.13 16.16
CA PRO A 21 -11.10 -4.66 17.22
C PRO A 21 -9.67 -5.06 16.89
N GLU A 22 -8.80 -4.05 16.71
CA GLU A 22 -7.37 -4.27 16.57
C GLU A 22 -6.89 -5.00 17.83
N ASN A 23 -6.57 -6.29 17.69
CA ASN A 23 -6.00 -7.07 18.77
C ASN A 23 -4.49 -6.84 18.69
N PRO A 24 -3.89 -5.97 19.53
CA PRO A 24 -2.49 -5.65 19.39
C PRO A 24 -1.69 -6.91 19.70
N LEU A 25 -1.18 -7.56 18.65
CA LEU A 25 -0.15 -8.56 18.80
C LEU A 25 1.03 -7.87 19.49
N ASN A 26 1.57 -8.49 20.54
CA ASN A 26 2.68 -7.95 21.35
C ASN A 26 4.03 -8.02 20.60
N TYR A 27 4.02 -7.71 19.30
CA TYR A 27 5.21 -7.56 18.48
C TYR A 27 5.98 -6.32 18.94
N LYS A 28 7.30 -6.48 19.08
CA LYS A 28 8.21 -5.40 19.41
C LYS A 28 9.12 -5.18 18.21
N PRO A 29 9.13 -3.98 17.60
CA PRO A 29 10.06 -3.63 16.55
C PRO A 29 11.50 -3.97 16.93
N PRO A 30 12.32 -4.44 15.97
CA PRO A 30 13.73 -4.67 16.20
C PRO A 30 14.43 -3.34 16.55
N ALA A 31 15.59 -3.43 17.20
CA ALA A 31 16.44 -2.26 17.40
C ALA A 31 16.95 -1.76 16.04
N ALA A 32 16.85 -0.45 15.80
CA ALA A 32 17.41 0.18 14.62
C ALA A 32 18.93 -0.08 14.57
N LYS A 33 19.38 -0.65 13.44
CA LYS A 33 20.78 -0.85 13.11
C LYS A 33 20.97 -0.49 11.66
N SER A 34 22.01 0.28 11.36
CA SER A 34 22.37 0.60 9.98
C SER A 34 22.91 -0.63 9.27
N LEU A 35 22.85 -0.58 7.94
CA LEU A 35 23.40 -1.65 7.11
C LEU A 35 24.90 -1.85 7.35
N GLN A 36 25.66 -0.77 7.59
CA GLN A 36 27.09 -0.83 7.89
C GLN A 36 27.35 -1.61 9.18
N GLU A 37 26.64 -1.29 10.26
CA GLU A 37 26.74 -2.02 11.52
C GLU A 37 26.40 -3.51 11.34
N ILE A 38 25.38 -3.82 10.52
CA ILE A 38 25.01 -5.22 10.23
C ILE A 38 26.15 -5.94 9.49
N GLN A 39 26.88 -5.28 8.60
CA GLN A 39 28.04 -5.87 7.91
C GLN A 39 29.27 -6.03 8.82
N GLU A 40 29.45 -5.14 9.80
CA GLU A 40 30.56 -5.17 10.76
C GLU A 40 30.38 -6.21 11.87
N LEU A 41 29.16 -6.59 12.17
CA LEU A 41 28.89 -7.69 13.10
C LEU A 41 29.42 -9.01 12.54
N ASP A 42 30.10 -9.80 13.37
CA ASP A 42 30.50 -11.18 13.07
C ASP A 42 31.29 -11.34 11.76
N GLN A 43 32.17 -10.39 11.43
CA GLN A 43 33.00 -10.44 10.21
C GLN A 43 33.92 -11.66 10.12
N ASP A 44 34.28 -12.23 11.27
CA ASP A 44 35.11 -13.43 11.33
C ASP A 44 34.32 -14.72 11.03
N ASP A 45 32.98 -14.66 10.99
CA ASP A 45 32.11 -15.80 10.71
C ASP A 45 31.75 -15.87 9.22
N GLU A 46 32.33 -16.86 8.52
CA GLU A 46 32.09 -17.08 7.09
C GLU A 46 30.61 -17.38 6.77
N SER A 47 29.90 -18.08 7.66
CA SER A 47 28.51 -18.48 7.44
C SER A 47 27.57 -17.27 7.52
N LEU A 48 27.78 -16.40 8.51
CA LEU A 48 27.01 -15.17 8.68
C LEU A 48 27.31 -14.15 7.58
N ARG A 49 28.55 -14.09 7.09
CA ARG A 49 28.90 -13.27 5.93
C ARG A 49 28.17 -13.70 4.67
N LYS A 50 28.18 -15.01 4.35
CA LYS A 50 27.43 -15.55 3.19
C LYS A 50 25.92 -15.33 3.33
N TYR A 51 25.38 -15.46 4.54
CA TYR A 51 23.98 -15.18 4.83
C TYR A 51 23.62 -13.71 4.55
N LYS A 52 24.42 -12.76 5.04
CA LYS A 52 24.24 -11.32 4.79
C LYS A 52 24.34 -10.97 3.31
N GLU A 53 25.32 -11.53 2.61
CA GLU A 53 25.50 -11.34 1.17
C GLU A 53 24.30 -11.88 0.37
N THR A 54 23.73 -13.03 0.77
CA THR A 54 22.55 -13.60 0.11
C THR A 54 21.31 -12.72 0.28
N LEU A 55 21.14 -12.09 1.45
CA LEU A 55 19.98 -11.24 1.73
C LEU A 55 20.11 -9.83 1.14
N LEU A 56 21.28 -9.21 1.32
CA LEU A 56 21.53 -7.80 0.98
C LEU A 56 22.10 -7.64 -0.43
N GLY A 57 22.61 -8.71 -1.04
CA GLY A 57 23.33 -8.63 -2.30
C GLY A 57 24.62 -7.84 -2.18
N ASN A 58 25.10 -7.34 -3.32
CA ASN A 58 26.28 -6.47 -3.35
C ASN A 58 25.85 -5.04 -3.01
N VAL A 59 26.16 -4.59 -1.79
CA VAL A 59 25.67 -3.32 -1.23
C VAL A 59 26.43 -2.08 -1.75
N ALA A 60 27.29 -2.27 -2.74
CA ALA A 60 28.00 -1.20 -3.41
C ALA A 60 27.08 -0.48 -4.41
N CYS A 61 26.33 0.52 -3.91
CA CYS A 61 26.12 1.84 -4.54
C CYS A 61 24.80 2.45 -4.08
N VAL A 62 24.86 3.51 -3.26
CA VAL A 62 23.77 4.49 -3.20
C VAL A 62 23.77 5.20 -4.56
N ALA A 63 22.84 4.81 -5.45
CA ALA A 63 22.79 5.35 -6.81
C ALA A 63 22.52 6.87 -6.82
N ASP A 64 21.75 7.38 -5.85
CA ASP A 64 21.44 8.79 -5.73
C ASP A 64 21.42 9.22 -4.24
N PRO A 65 22.35 10.09 -3.80
CA PRO A 65 22.43 10.49 -2.39
C PRO A 65 21.24 11.37 -1.96
N THR A 66 20.52 11.98 -2.90
CA THR A 66 19.38 12.86 -2.62
C THR A 66 18.06 12.08 -2.45
N ALA A 67 18.00 10.86 -2.97
CA ALA A 67 16.85 9.99 -2.88
C ALA A 67 16.47 9.65 -1.42
N PRO A 68 15.18 9.60 -1.06
CA PRO A 68 14.76 9.01 0.22
C PRO A 68 15.08 7.51 0.26
N ASN A 69 15.08 6.91 1.47
CA ASN A 69 15.38 5.49 1.61
C ASN A 69 14.35 4.63 0.85
N VAL A 70 13.07 4.94 1.01
CA VAL A 70 11.98 4.30 0.26
C VAL A 70 11.43 5.29 -0.75
N GLN A 71 11.23 4.82 -1.98
CA GLN A 71 10.47 5.53 -3.00
C GLN A 71 9.33 4.65 -3.47
N VAL A 72 8.10 5.07 -3.25
CA VAL A 72 6.94 4.39 -3.83
C VAL A 72 6.75 4.94 -5.24
N ILE A 73 6.87 4.08 -6.24
CA ILE A 73 6.93 4.45 -7.66
C ILE A 73 5.53 4.48 -8.26
N GLY A 74 4.73 3.45 -8.00
CA GLY A 74 3.40 3.35 -8.60
C GLY A 74 2.51 2.34 -7.92
N MET A 75 1.22 2.50 -8.14
CA MET A 75 0.19 1.55 -7.72
C MET A 75 -0.65 1.14 -8.92
N THR A 76 -0.94 -0.15 -9.04
CA THR A 76 -1.78 -0.71 -10.10
C THR A 76 -2.91 -1.53 -9.49
N LEU A 77 -4.15 -1.21 -9.83
CA LEU A 77 -5.29 -2.08 -9.52
C LEU A 77 -5.37 -3.17 -10.59
N LYS A 78 -5.01 -4.40 -10.22
CA LYS A 78 -5.13 -5.57 -11.07
C LYS A 78 -6.53 -6.14 -10.97
N CYS A 79 -7.29 -6.03 -12.04
CA CYS A 79 -8.59 -6.67 -12.19
C CYS A 79 -8.68 -7.27 -13.59
N GLU A 80 -8.91 -8.58 -13.70
CA GLU A 80 -8.93 -9.29 -14.99
C GLU A 80 -10.07 -8.82 -15.89
N THR A 81 -11.16 -8.34 -15.30
CA THR A 81 -12.35 -7.90 -16.05
C THR A 81 -12.32 -6.41 -16.40
N ALA A 82 -11.30 -5.66 -15.94
CA ALA A 82 -11.20 -4.24 -16.24
C ALA A 82 -10.85 -4.01 -17.72
N PRO A 83 -11.55 -3.09 -18.41
CA PRO A 83 -11.29 -2.81 -19.83
C PRO A 83 -9.95 -2.09 -20.05
N HIS A 84 -9.49 -1.34 -19.04
CA HIS A 84 -8.27 -0.53 -19.10
C HIS A 84 -7.42 -0.73 -17.85
N PRO A 85 -6.09 -0.58 -17.96
CA PRO A 85 -5.21 -0.66 -16.81
C PRO A 85 -5.47 0.53 -15.88
N LEU A 86 -5.66 0.23 -14.60
CA LEU A 86 -5.90 1.22 -13.55
C LEU A 86 -4.57 1.45 -12.82
N VAL A 87 -3.81 2.43 -13.30
CA VAL A 87 -2.44 2.70 -12.83
C VAL A 87 -2.33 4.12 -12.29
N LEU A 88 -1.63 4.25 -11.17
CA LEU A 88 -1.32 5.48 -10.46
C LEU A 88 0.21 5.66 -10.46
N ASP A 89 0.69 6.71 -11.12
CA ASP A 89 2.09 7.13 -11.04
C ASP A 89 2.30 7.97 -9.77
N LEU A 90 2.93 7.36 -8.78
CA LEU A 90 3.13 7.96 -7.46
C LEU A 90 4.38 8.85 -7.38
N THR A 91 5.11 8.99 -8.48
CA THR A 91 6.27 9.91 -8.58
C THR A 91 5.88 11.33 -9.01
N GLY A 92 4.69 11.49 -9.57
CA GLY A 92 4.19 12.74 -10.12
C GLY A 92 3.28 13.55 -9.17
N ASP A 93 2.36 14.31 -9.78
CA ASP A 93 1.38 15.11 -9.04
C ASP A 93 0.21 14.25 -8.53
N LEU A 94 0.27 13.92 -7.24
CA LEU A 94 -0.70 13.08 -6.53
C LEU A 94 -2.10 13.71 -6.43
N THR A 95 -2.23 15.03 -6.57
CA THR A 95 -3.52 15.71 -6.39
C THR A 95 -4.52 15.39 -7.51
N LYS A 96 -4.02 14.91 -8.65
CA LYS A 96 -4.84 14.53 -9.82
C LYS A 96 -5.74 13.34 -9.53
N PHE A 97 -5.31 12.43 -8.66
CA PHE A 97 -6.01 11.19 -8.36
C PHE A 97 -7.31 11.39 -7.58
N LYS A 98 -7.41 12.50 -6.86
CA LYS A 98 -8.65 12.90 -6.18
C LYS A 98 -9.71 13.43 -7.14
N LYS A 99 -9.30 14.01 -8.27
CA LYS A 99 -10.19 14.64 -9.26
C LYS A 99 -10.74 13.65 -10.29
N SER A 100 -10.03 12.55 -10.53
CA SER A 100 -10.37 11.57 -11.56
C SER A 100 -10.62 10.20 -10.92
N PRO A 101 -11.86 9.87 -10.54
CA PRO A 101 -12.15 8.60 -9.90
C PRO A 101 -11.99 7.43 -10.88
N PHE A 102 -11.33 6.36 -10.44
CA PHE A 102 -11.32 5.11 -11.19
C PHE A 102 -12.66 4.39 -11.07
N VAL A 103 -13.22 3.97 -12.19
CA VAL A 103 -14.45 3.17 -12.16
C VAL A 103 -14.07 1.72 -11.84
N LEU A 104 -14.72 1.16 -10.82
CA LEU A 104 -14.60 -0.25 -10.45
C LEU A 104 -15.98 -0.89 -10.53
N LYS A 105 -16.10 -1.99 -11.26
CA LYS A 105 -17.37 -2.73 -11.33
C LYS A 105 -17.65 -3.43 -9.99
N GLU A 106 -18.90 -3.37 -9.53
CA GLU A 106 -19.31 -4.02 -8.28
C GLU A 106 -19.17 -5.54 -8.35
N GLY A 107 -18.73 -6.18 -7.27
CA GLY A 107 -18.60 -7.63 -7.16
C GLY A 107 -17.50 -8.27 -8.01
N VAL A 108 -16.55 -7.49 -8.55
CA VAL A 108 -15.37 -8.04 -9.22
C VAL A 108 -14.24 -8.26 -8.21
N GLU A 109 -13.43 -9.27 -8.48
CA GLU A 109 -12.20 -9.52 -7.74
C GLU A 109 -11.08 -8.61 -8.26
N TYR A 110 -10.30 -8.05 -7.34
CA TYR A 110 -9.14 -7.23 -7.67
C TYR A 110 -7.98 -7.49 -6.70
N ARG A 111 -6.78 -7.05 -7.10
CA ARG A 111 -5.59 -6.98 -6.25
C ARG A 111 -4.92 -5.63 -6.44
N ILE A 112 -4.27 -5.13 -5.40
CA ILE A 112 -3.46 -3.93 -5.46
C ILE A 112 -2.01 -4.36 -5.62
N GLN A 113 -1.37 -3.94 -6.70
CA GLN A 113 0.08 -4.05 -6.86
C GLN A 113 0.73 -2.70 -6.52
N ILE A 114 1.76 -2.72 -5.68
CA ILE A 114 2.56 -1.54 -5.34
C ILE A 114 4.01 -1.79 -5.77
N ASN A 115 4.57 -0.84 -6.51
CA ASN A 115 5.95 -0.84 -6.96
C ASN A 115 6.74 0.20 -6.16
N PHE A 116 7.87 -0.21 -5.58
CA PHE A 116 8.69 0.66 -4.74
C PHE A 116 10.18 0.30 -4.83
N LYS A 117 11.04 1.26 -4.51
CA LYS A 117 12.51 1.09 -4.42
C LYS A 117 12.98 1.30 -2.99
N VAL A 118 13.99 0.54 -2.60
CA VAL A 118 14.74 0.73 -1.35
C VAL A 118 16.17 1.09 -1.73
N ASN A 119 16.65 2.25 -1.29
CA ASN A 119 17.85 2.88 -1.85
C ASN A 119 19.07 2.84 -0.93
N LYS A 120 18.88 3.00 0.40
CA LYS A 120 19.98 3.33 1.32
C LYS A 120 20.18 2.27 2.41
N ASP A 121 19.12 1.94 3.12
CA ASP A 121 19.16 1.07 4.29
C ASP A 121 17.97 0.11 4.30
N ILE A 122 18.05 -0.92 5.16
CA ILE A 122 16.99 -1.91 5.33
C ILE A 122 15.76 -1.20 5.88
N VAL A 123 14.60 -1.56 5.33
CA VAL A 123 13.31 -1.10 5.85
C VAL A 123 12.66 -2.28 6.56
N SER A 124 12.30 -2.10 7.82
CA SER A 124 11.74 -3.17 8.65
C SER A 124 10.23 -3.01 8.80
N GLY A 125 9.47 -4.08 8.54
CA GLY A 125 8.03 -4.11 8.80
C GLY A 125 7.25 -3.09 7.98
N MET A 126 7.57 -2.94 6.70
CA MET A 126 6.82 -2.08 5.80
C MET A 126 5.35 -2.49 5.79
N LYS A 127 4.48 -1.48 5.84
CA LYS A 127 3.04 -1.64 5.91
C LYS A 127 2.35 -0.66 4.98
N TYR A 128 1.40 -1.18 4.21
CA TYR A 128 0.46 -0.39 3.43
C TYR A 128 -0.87 -0.30 4.17
N THR A 129 -1.29 0.90 4.53
CA THR A 129 -2.60 1.15 5.15
C THR A 129 -3.50 1.83 4.13
N GLN A 130 -4.69 1.27 3.95
CA GLN A 130 -5.75 1.81 3.12
C GLN A 130 -6.95 2.17 3.99
N GLN A 131 -7.50 3.37 3.81
CA GLN A 131 -8.72 3.81 4.48
C GLN A 131 -9.72 4.29 3.44
N SER A 132 -10.89 3.67 3.41
CA SER A 132 -11.97 4.02 2.47
C SER A 132 -12.98 4.91 3.17
N PHE A 133 -13.27 6.06 2.56
CA PHE A 133 -14.22 7.04 3.06
C PHE A 133 -15.36 7.24 2.08
N ARG A 134 -16.58 7.39 2.59
CA ARG A 134 -17.76 7.72 1.81
C ARG A 134 -18.58 8.77 2.53
N GLY A 135 -18.93 9.84 1.81
CA GLY A 135 -19.63 10.99 2.42
C GLY A 135 -18.87 11.61 3.61
N GLY A 136 -17.54 11.47 3.65
CA GLY A 136 -16.71 11.90 4.78
C GLY A 136 -16.60 10.92 5.95
N ILE A 137 -17.39 9.83 5.95
CA ILE A 137 -17.37 8.78 6.98
C ILE A 137 -16.38 7.69 6.57
N LYS A 138 -15.49 7.28 7.49
CA LYS A 138 -14.59 6.14 7.27
C LYS A 138 -15.42 4.86 7.35
N VAL A 139 -15.56 4.16 6.22
CA VAL A 139 -16.37 2.94 6.13
C VAL A 139 -15.55 1.66 6.19
N GLU A 140 -14.23 1.75 5.97
CA GLU A 140 -13.34 0.60 5.97
C GLU A 140 -11.89 1.05 6.23
N LYS A 141 -11.12 0.17 6.86
CA LYS A 141 -9.67 0.30 7.03
C LYS A 141 -9.04 -1.06 6.84
N SER A 142 -8.02 -1.13 5.99
CA SER A 142 -7.25 -2.35 5.72
C SER A 142 -5.76 -2.08 5.91
N ASP A 143 -5.10 -2.92 6.68
CA ASP A 143 -3.66 -2.87 6.94
C ASP A 143 -2.98 -4.10 6.32
N TYR A 144 -2.09 -3.86 5.36
CA TYR A 144 -1.36 -4.89 4.63
C TYR A 144 0.11 -4.89 5.05
N MET A 145 0.55 -5.95 5.73
CA MET A 145 1.96 -6.17 6.00
C MET A 145 2.68 -6.49 4.69
N VAL A 146 3.58 -5.62 4.28
CA VAL A 146 4.39 -5.74 3.07
C VAL A 146 5.65 -6.56 3.39
N GLY A 147 6.31 -6.26 4.52
CA GLY A 147 7.47 -7.00 5.02
C GLY A 147 8.74 -6.17 5.13
N SER A 148 9.89 -6.82 5.25
CA SER A 148 11.19 -6.14 5.37
C SER A 148 12.02 -6.30 4.11
N TYR A 149 12.66 -5.23 3.66
CA TYR A 149 13.37 -5.18 2.38
C TYR A 149 14.74 -4.53 2.53
N GLY A 150 15.76 -5.14 1.93
CA GLY A 150 17.09 -4.57 1.82
C GLY A 150 17.22 -3.63 0.62
N PRO A 151 18.25 -2.77 0.57
CA PRO A 151 18.45 -1.84 -0.53
C PRO A 151 18.78 -2.56 -1.85
N ARG A 152 18.05 -2.19 -2.91
CA ARG A 152 18.26 -2.61 -4.30
C ARG A 152 18.00 -1.41 -5.23
N PRO A 153 18.90 -0.42 -5.29
CA PRO A 153 18.63 0.86 -5.96
C PRO A 153 18.43 0.75 -7.48
N SER A 154 18.96 -0.32 -8.11
CA SER A 154 18.81 -0.58 -9.54
C SER A 154 17.49 -1.25 -9.92
N GLU A 155 16.72 -1.78 -8.96
CA GLU A 155 15.56 -2.62 -9.21
C GLU A 155 14.36 -2.23 -8.33
N GLU A 156 13.16 -2.50 -8.83
CA GLU A 156 11.92 -2.23 -8.10
C GLU A 156 11.43 -3.51 -7.42
N TYR A 157 11.05 -3.39 -6.15
CA TYR A 157 10.25 -4.39 -5.49
C TYR A 157 8.79 -4.25 -5.93
N THR A 158 8.12 -5.40 -6.02
CA THR A 158 6.69 -5.49 -6.29
C THR A 158 6.02 -6.21 -5.14
N TYR A 159 5.04 -5.57 -4.52
CA TYR A 159 4.13 -6.20 -3.57
C TYR A 159 2.74 -6.29 -4.18
N VAL A 160 2.04 -7.39 -3.93
CA VAL A 160 0.66 -7.60 -4.38
C VAL A 160 -0.18 -7.99 -3.17
N THR A 161 -1.26 -7.27 -2.92
CA THR A 161 -2.20 -7.60 -1.84
C THR A 161 -2.88 -8.95 -2.10
N PRO A 162 -3.43 -9.58 -1.05
CA PRO A 162 -4.40 -10.65 -1.22
C PRO A 162 -5.55 -10.23 -2.15
N MET A 163 -6.26 -11.22 -2.68
CA MET A 163 -7.44 -10.96 -3.51
C MET A 163 -8.56 -10.35 -2.66
N GLU A 164 -9.16 -9.28 -3.17
CA GLU A 164 -10.27 -8.57 -2.54
C GLU A 164 -11.48 -8.54 -3.48
N ASP A 165 -12.68 -8.52 -2.90
CA ASP A 165 -13.94 -8.40 -3.63
C ASP A 165 -14.46 -6.96 -3.56
N ALA A 166 -14.75 -6.36 -4.72
CA ALA A 166 -15.41 -5.06 -4.75
C ALA A 166 -16.82 -5.18 -4.14
N PRO A 167 -17.21 -4.28 -3.21
CA PRO A 167 -18.51 -4.38 -2.57
C PRO A 167 -19.64 -4.21 -3.59
N LYS A 168 -20.77 -4.87 -3.33
CA LYS A 168 -21.90 -4.98 -4.26
C LYS A 168 -23.22 -4.52 -3.66
N GLY A 169 -24.12 -4.09 -4.54
CA GLY A 169 -25.49 -3.69 -4.18
C GLY A 169 -25.67 -2.18 -4.18
N MET A 170 -26.93 -1.76 -4.22
CA MET A 170 -27.30 -0.34 -4.34
C MET A 170 -26.68 0.54 -3.27
N ILE A 171 -26.61 0.04 -2.02
CA ILE A 171 -25.99 0.77 -0.92
C ILE A 171 -24.50 0.93 -1.18
N ALA A 172 -23.77 -0.06 -1.69
CA ALA A 172 -22.32 0.00 -1.89
C ALA A 172 -21.87 0.82 -3.11
N ARG A 173 -22.72 1.01 -4.12
CA ARG A 173 -22.37 1.81 -5.31
C ARG A 173 -22.21 3.28 -4.98
N GLY A 174 -21.19 3.91 -5.52
CA GLY A 174 -20.92 5.33 -5.31
C GLY A 174 -19.43 5.65 -5.32
N THR A 175 -19.11 6.91 -5.03
CA THR A 175 -17.73 7.39 -5.00
C THR A 175 -17.16 7.26 -3.59
N TYR A 176 -15.98 6.66 -3.50
CA TYR A 176 -15.19 6.53 -2.29
C TYR A 176 -13.91 7.34 -2.44
N THR A 177 -13.56 8.05 -1.37
CA THR A 177 -12.23 8.65 -1.23
C THR A 177 -11.36 7.69 -0.46
N ILE A 178 -10.28 7.23 -1.07
CA ILE A 178 -9.32 6.33 -0.46
C ILE A 178 -8.12 7.16 0.00
N LYS A 179 -7.74 6.98 1.26
CA LYS A 179 -6.48 7.48 1.81
C LYS A 179 -5.53 6.31 1.95
N SER A 180 -4.42 6.41 1.26
CA SER A 180 -3.39 5.38 1.19
C SER A 180 -2.13 5.89 1.87
N LYS A 181 -1.51 5.05 2.70
CA LYS A 181 -0.29 5.38 3.42
C LYS A 181 0.68 4.20 3.40
N PHE A 182 1.95 4.49 3.17
CA PHE A 182 3.05 3.55 3.24
C PHE A 182 3.97 3.93 4.40
N THR A 183 4.13 3.01 5.35
CA THR A 183 4.86 3.25 6.61
C THR A 183 5.66 2.00 7.00
N ASP A 184 6.36 2.03 8.13
CA ASP A 184 7.21 0.96 8.63
C ASP A 184 7.14 0.84 10.17
N ASP A 185 7.88 -0.11 10.73
CA ASP A 185 7.95 -0.33 12.19
C ASP A 185 8.53 0.89 12.93
N ASP A 186 9.37 1.68 12.27
CA ASP A 186 9.97 2.92 12.79
C ASP A 186 9.02 4.13 12.68
N LYS A 187 7.81 3.94 12.14
CA LYS A 187 6.76 4.94 11.93
C LYS A 187 7.13 6.05 10.95
N HIS A 188 8.07 5.79 10.03
CA HIS A 188 8.34 6.72 8.95
C HIS A 188 7.13 6.81 8.00
N ASP A 189 6.83 8.02 7.53
CA ASP A 189 5.84 8.23 6.49
C ASP A 189 6.56 8.26 5.13
N HIS A 190 6.59 7.12 4.44
CA HIS A 190 7.30 7.00 3.17
C HIS A 190 6.52 7.64 2.03
N LEU A 191 5.20 7.45 2.03
CA LEU A 191 4.29 8.14 1.12
C LEU A 191 2.86 8.10 1.67
N SER A 192 2.16 9.23 1.60
CA SER A 192 0.73 9.32 1.86
C SER A 192 0.03 10.03 0.70
N TRP A 193 -1.03 9.43 0.16
CA TRP A 193 -1.79 10.00 -0.97
C TRP A 193 -3.29 9.72 -0.86
N GLU A 194 -4.07 10.56 -1.53
CA GLU A 194 -5.52 10.40 -1.63
C GLU A 194 -5.92 10.17 -3.09
N TRP A 195 -6.83 9.24 -3.32
CA TRP A 195 -7.35 8.91 -4.64
C TRP A 195 -8.82 8.50 -4.54
N CYS A 196 -9.52 8.46 -5.66
CA CYS A 196 -10.95 8.17 -5.68
C CYS A 196 -11.25 6.92 -6.50
N ILE A 197 -12.19 6.11 -6.01
CA ILE A 197 -12.82 5.04 -6.80
C ILE A 197 -14.32 5.29 -6.88
N ALA A 198 -14.93 4.94 -8.00
CA ALA A 198 -16.37 4.97 -8.22
C ALA A 198 -16.86 3.55 -8.48
N ILE A 199 -17.55 2.99 -7.50
CA ILE A 199 -18.12 1.64 -7.60
C ILE A 199 -19.43 1.74 -8.38
N LYS A 200 -19.49 1.07 -9.54
CA LYS A 200 -20.63 1.09 -10.46
C LYS A 200 -21.11 -0.32 -10.77
N LYS A 201 -22.35 -0.42 -11.26
CA LYS A 201 -22.93 -1.70 -11.69
C LYS A 201 -22.14 -2.37 -12.83
N ASP A 202 -21.63 -1.55 -13.74
CA ASP A 202 -20.85 -1.99 -14.90
C ASP A 202 -19.65 -1.06 -15.12
N TRP A 203 -18.65 -1.54 -15.85
CA TRP A 203 -17.52 -0.73 -16.30
C TRP A 203 -18.02 0.42 -17.17
N THR A 204 -17.33 1.55 -17.13
CA THR A 204 -17.52 2.59 -18.16
C THR A 204 -16.82 2.16 -19.44
N GLU A 205 -17.56 2.18 -20.55
CA GLU A 205 -16.98 2.14 -21.90
C GLU A 205 -16.02 3.30 -22.14
#